data_AF-A0A8S0FW56-F1
#
_entry.id   AF-A0A8S0FW56-F1
#
_cell.length_a   1.000
_cell.length_b   1.000
_cell.length_c   1.000
_cell.angle_alpha   90.00
_cell.angle_beta   90.00
_cell.angle_gamma   90.00
#
_symmetry.space_group_name_H-M   'P 1'
#
loop_
_entity.id
_entity.type
_entity.pdbx_description
1 polymer ?
#
loop_
_entity_poly.entity_id
_entity_poly.type
_entity_poly.pdbx_seq_one_letter_code
_entity_poly.pdbx_strand_id
1 'polypeptide(L)'
;MRLRDLGGLIVIDFIDMTPVRHQRAVENRLREAVRQDRARIQISHISRFGLLEMSRQRLSPSLGESSHHVCPRCSGTGTVRDNESLSLSILRLIEEEALKETHPGSSRHCSCANCFLPAE
;
A
#
# COMPACT_ATOMS: atom_id res chain seq x y z
N MET A 1 14.15 3.52 -11.40
CA MET A 1 14.35 2.25 -10.65
C MET A 1 15.75 2.15 -10.05
N ARG A 2 16.83 2.26 -10.85
CA ARG A 2 18.22 2.11 -10.39
C ARG A 2 18.66 3.02 -9.23
N LEU A 3 18.20 4.28 -9.21
CA LEU A 3 18.60 5.26 -8.19
C LEU A 3 18.02 5.03 -6.79
N ARG A 4 17.07 4.10 -6.62
CA ARG A 4 16.41 3.86 -5.31
C ARG A 4 16.62 2.43 -4.80
N ASP A 5 17.32 1.58 -5.55
CA ASP A 5 17.46 0.14 -5.28
C ASP A 5 16.15 -0.54 -4.86
N LEU A 6 15.06 -0.21 -5.56
CA LEU A 6 13.76 -0.84 -5.35
C LEU A 6 13.84 -2.30 -5.79
N GLY A 7 13.55 -3.22 -4.88
CA GLY A 7 13.44 -4.65 -5.15
C GLY A 7 12.07 -5.16 -4.68
N GLY A 8 11.65 -6.31 -5.19
CA GLY A 8 10.34 -6.89 -4.93
C GLY A 8 9.36 -6.67 -6.07
N LEU A 9 8.06 -6.70 -5.74
CA LEU A 9 6.96 -6.50 -6.67
C LEU A 9 6.70 -5.00 -6.87
N ILE A 10 6.57 -4.60 -8.13
CA ILE A 10 6.29 -3.22 -8.54
C ILE A 10 5.06 -3.29 -9.44
N VAL A 11 4.08 -2.43 -9.15
CA VAL A 11 2.88 -2.24 -9.98
C VAL A 11 2.94 -0.84 -10.57
N ILE A 12 2.76 -0.73 -11.88
CA ILE A 12 2.79 0.51 -12.64
C ILE A 12 1.42 0.74 -13.25
N ASP A 13 0.81 1.87 -12.93
CA ASP A 13 -0.44 2.31 -13.54
C ASP A 13 -0.12 3.21 -14.74
N PHE A 14 -0.38 2.73 -15.95
CA PHE A 14 -0.18 3.50 -17.18
C PHE A 14 -1.47 4.21 -17.57
N ILE A 15 -1.36 5.35 -18.24
CA ILE A 15 -2.51 6.02 -18.85
C ILE A 15 -3.22 5.06 -19.81
N ASP A 16 -4.55 5.02 -19.73
CA ASP A 16 -5.38 4.14 -20.54
C ASP A 16 -5.08 4.26 -22.04
N MET A 17 -4.90 3.10 -22.67
CA MET A 17 -4.64 2.96 -24.09
C MET A 17 -5.66 2.01 -24.70
N THR A 18 -6.58 2.53 -25.53
CA THR A 18 -7.56 1.71 -26.25
C THR A 18 -6.90 0.74 -27.25
N PRO A 19 -5.89 1.16 -28.04
CA PRO A 19 -5.25 0.26 -29.00
C PRO A 19 -4.15 -0.61 -28.35
N VAL A 20 -4.27 -1.94 -28.50
CA VAL A 20 -3.28 -2.93 -28.00
C VAL A 20 -1.87 -2.69 -28.56
N ARG A 21 -1.74 -2.08 -29.74
CA ARG A 21 -0.44 -1.71 -30.31
C ARG A 21 0.34 -0.74 -29.41
N HIS A 22 -0.36 0.19 -28.76
CA HIS A 22 0.27 1.19 -27.89
C HIS A 22 0.70 0.55 -26.58
N GLN A 23 -0.12 -0.34 -26.02
CA GLN A 23 0.24 -1.15 -24.85
C GLN A 23 1.54 -1.95 -25.10
N ARG A 24 1.62 -2.68 -26.22
CA ARG A 24 2.84 -3.43 -26.61
C ARG A 24 4.05 -2.52 -26.80
N ALA A 25 3.86 -1.33 -27.38
CA ALA A 25 4.95 -0.38 -27.57
C ALA A 25 5.51 0.12 -26.23
N VAL A 26 4.63 0.41 -25.26
CA VAL A 26 5.02 0.82 -23.90
C VAL A 26 5.73 -0.32 -23.18
N GLU A 27 5.21 -1.54 -23.22
CA GLU A 27 5.86 -2.70 -22.62
C GLU A 27 7.26 -2.95 -23.20
N ASN A 28 7.39 -2.90 -24.53
CA ASN A 28 8.69 -3.10 -25.19
C ASN A 28 9.67 -1.99 -24.86
N ARG A 29 9.19 -0.73 -24.76
CA ARG A 29 10.02 0.38 -24.32
C ARG A 29 10.49 0.20 -22.88
N LEU A 30 9.64 -0.30 -22.00
CA LEU A 30 9.98 -0.60 -20.62
C LEU A 30 11.03 -1.73 -20.56
N ARG A 31 10.83 -2.83 -21.30
CA ARG A 31 11.79 -3.95 -21.41
C ARG A 31 13.17 -3.47 -21.85
N GLU A 32 13.24 -2.61 -22.87
CA GLU A 32 14.53 -2.08 -23.34
C GLU A 32 15.16 -1.13 -22.31
N ALA A 33 14.36 -0.28 -21.66
CA ALA A 33 14.86 0.66 -20.65
C ALA A 33 15.47 -0.04 -19.43
N VAL A 34 14.96 -1.22 -19.05
CA VAL A 34 15.48 -2.00 -17.92
C VAL A 34 16.56 -3.02 -18.33
N ARG A 35 16.85 -3.17 -19.62
CA ARG A 35 17.80 -4.18 -20.13
C ARG A 35 19.21 -4.03 -19.57
N GLN A 36 19.60 -2.80 -19.23
CA GLN A 36 20.90 -2.48 -18.65
C GLN A 36 20.91 -2.56 -17.11
N ASP A 37 19.79 -2.93 -16.48
CA ASP A 37 19.76 -3.17 -15.03
C ASP A 37 20.53 -4.46 -14.72
N ARG A 38 21.32 -4.43 -13.65
CA ARG A 38 22.10 -5.59 -13.20
C ARG A 38 21.24 -6.62 -12.49
N ALA A 39 20.10 -6.19 -11.93
CA ALA A 39 19.17 -7.08 -11.24
C ALA A 39 18.32 -7.88 -12.25
N ARG A 40 17.98 -9.12 -11.91
CA ARG A 40 17.01 -9.90 -12.68
C ARG A 40 15.64 -9.21 -12.58
N ILE A 41 15.05 -8.90 -13.72
CA ILE A 41 13.74 -8.26 -13.81
C ILE A 41 12.79 -9.15 -14.62
N GLN A 42 11.57 -9.32 -14.14
CA GLN A 42 10.47 -9.96 -14.88
C GLN A 42 9.36 -8.93 -15.08
N ILE A 43 8.85 -8.82 -16.31
CA ILE A 43 7.82 -7.85 -16.69
C ILE A 43 6.65 -8.64 -17.28
N SER A 44 5.45 -8.43 -16.75
CA SER A 44 4.21 -9.00 -17.29
C SER A 44 3.60 -8.10 -18.38
N HIS A 45 2.48 -8.52 -18.96
CA HIS A 45 1.68 -7.68 -19.85
C HIS A 45 0.80 -6.71 -19.06
N ILE A 46 0.35 -5.63 -19.70
CA ILE A 46 -0.65 -4.75 -19.11
C ILE A 46 -1.95 -5.55 -18.86
N SER A 47 -2.41 -5.51 -17.62
CA SER A 47 -3.62 -6.18 -17.15
C SER A 47 -4.88 -5.56 -17.76
N ARG A 48 -6.01 -6.27 -17.65
CA ARG A 48 -7.33 -5.73 -18.00
C ARG A 48 -7.70 -4.48 -17.19
N PHE A 49 -7.10 -4.30 -16.02
CA PHE A 49 -7.27 -3.13 -15.17
C PHE A 49 -6.32 -1.97 -15.50
N GLY A 50 -5.54 -2.04 -16.58
CA GLY A 50 -4.57 -0.99 -16.96
C GLY A 50 -3.22 -1.06 -16.21
N LEU A 51 -3.08 -2.02 -15.29
CA LEU A 51 -1.89 -2.17 -14.45
C LEU A 51 -0.84 -3.08 -15.08
N LEU A 52 0.43 -2.69 -15.03
CA LEU A 52 1.56 -3.54 -15.38
C LEU A 52 2.29 -4.01 -14.11
N GLU A 53 2.52 -5.31 -14.01
CA GLU A 53 3.26 -5.90 -12.90
C GLU A 53 4.70 -6.22 -13.34
N MET A 54 5.67 -5.93 -12.46
CA MET A 54 7.04 -6.36 -12.66
C MET A 54 7.69 -6.75 -11.34
N SER A 55 8.56 -7.76 -11.37
CA SER A 55 9.39 -8.13 -10.24
C SER A 55 10.84 -7.72 -10.52
N ARG A 56 11.52 -7.18 -9.51
CA ARG A 56 12.96 -6.88 -9.58
C ARG A 56 13.67 -7.57 -8.43
N GLN A 57 14.68 -8.37 -8.75
CA GLN A 57 15.53 -9.02 -7.75
C GLN A 57 16.23 -7.96 -6.88
N ARG A 58 16.18 -8.15 -5.57
CA ARG A 58 16.87 -7.30 -4.61
C ARG A 58 18.34 -7.74 -4.53
N LEU A 59 19.26 -6.84 -4.88
CA LEU A 59 20.71 -7.10 -4.82
C LEU A 59 21.36 -6.57 -3.53
N SER A 60 20.75 -5.56 -2.92
CA SER A 60 21.26 -4.81 -1.76
C SER A 60 20.08 -4.33 -0.90
N PRO A 61 20.32 -3.93 0.37
CA PRO A 61 19.32 -3.17 1.14
C PRO A 61 18.94 -1.90 0.39
N SER A 62 17.64 -1.57 0.34
CA SER A 62 17.20 -0.39 -0.41
C SER A 62 17.70 0.90 0.26
N LEU A 63 17.89 1.96 -0.51
CA LEU A 63 18.21 3.30 0.03
C LEU A 63 17.11 3.79 1.00
N GLY A 64 15.87 3.32 0.82
CA GLY A 64 14.77 3.52 1.76
C GLY A 64 15.09 3.03 3.18
N GLU A 65 15.63 1.82 3.33
CA GLU A 65 15.96 1.24 4.64
C GLU A 65 17.21 1.83 5.29
N SER A 66 18.12 2.42 4.51
CA SER A 66 19.38 2.95 5.04
C SER A 66 19.34 4.45 5.38
N SER A 67 18.45 5.22 4.74
CA SER A 67 18.38 6.69 4.94
C SER A 67 17.01 7.24 5.30
N HIS A 68 15.99 6.39 5.47
CA HIS A 68 14.65 6.84 5.87
C HIS A 68 14.22 6.15 7.17
N HIS A 69 13.44 6.86 7.99
CA HIS A 69 12.78 6.32 9.17
C HIS A 69 11.27 6.35 8.98
N VAL A 70 10.55 5.49 9.69
CA VAL A 70 9.09 5.47 9.68
C VAL A 70 8.58 6.79 10.28
N CYS A 71 7.68 7.48 9.58
CA CYS A 71 7.09 8.72 10.08
C CYS A 71 6.40 8.47 11.43
N PRO A 72 6.78 9.17 12.52
CA PRO A 72 6.23 8.90 13.85
C PRO A 72 4.77 9.35 14.01
N ARG A 73 4.27 10.19 13.10
CA ARG A 73 2.90 10.73 13.15
C ARG A 73 1.86 9.76 12.58
N CYS A 74 2.16 9.15 11.43
CA CYS A 74 1.25 8.25 10.74
C CYS A 74 1.74 6.79 10.75
N SER A 75 2.87 6.51 11.39
CA SER A 75 3.48 5.17 11.44
C SER A 75 3.63 4.52 10.06
N GLY A 76 3.82 5.32 9.01
CA GLY A 76 3.98 4.86 7.63
C GLY A 76 2.70 4.72 6.81
N THR A 77 1.50 5.01 7.35
CA THR A 77 0.24 4.93 6.58
C THR A 77 0.08 6.05 5.55
N GLY A 78 0.79 7.18 5.73
CA GLY A 78 0.67 8.36 4.88
C GLY A 78 -0.58 9.22 5.15
N THR A 79 -1.44 8.82 6.08
CA THR A 79 -2.67 9.54 6.46
C THR A 79 -2.83 9.61 7.98
N VAL A 80 -3.51 10.65 8.46
CA VAL A 80 -3.88 10.82 9.88
C VAL A 80 -5.40 10.91 9.93
N ARG A 81 -6.03 10.24 10.91
CA ARG A 81 -7.48 10.29 11.09
C ARG A 81 -7.93 11.70 11.49
N ASP A 82 -9.05 12.14 10.93
CA ASP A 82 -9.67 13.41 11.30
C ASP A 82 -10.14 13.41 12.76
N ASN A 83 -10.10 14.59 13.38
CA ASN A 83 -10.40 14.75 14.81
C ASN A 83 -11.81 14.29 15.17
N GLU A 84 -12.80 14.53 14.31
CA GLU A 84 -14.20 14.15 14.54
C GLU A 84 -14.34 12.62 14.57
N SER A 85 -13.77 11.93 13.58
CA SER A 85 -13.75 10.47 13.50
C SER A 85 -13.03 9.85 14.69
N LEU A 86 -11.87 10.41 15.06
CA LEU A 86 -11.10 9.94 16.20
C LEU A 86 -11.86 10.15 17.52
N SER A 87 -12.47 11.32 17.71
CA SER A 87 -13.22 11.65 18.92
C SER A 87 -14.41 10.71 19.11
N LEU A 88 -15.18 10.43 18.04
CA LEU A 88 -16.29 9.47 18.10
C LEU A 88 -15.81 8.05 18.40
N SER A 89 -14.68 7.64 17.84
CA SER A 89 -14.07 6.33 18.14
C SER A 89 -13.67 6.23 19.62
N ILE A 90 -13.10 7.29 20.19
CA ILE A 90 -12.70 7.32 21.60
C ILE A 90 -13.94 7.31 22.50
N LEU A 91 -14.97 8.11 22.19
CA LEU A 91 -16.21 8.15 22.96
C LEU A 91 -16.89 6.77 23.03
N ARG A 92 -16.96 6.04 21.90
CA ARG A 92 -17.51 4.69 21.86
C ARG A 92 -16.69 3.70 22.70
N LEU A 93 -15.36 3.80 22.66
CA LEU A 93 -14.50 2.97 23.50
C LEU A 93 -14.73 3.25 25.00
N ILE A 94 -14.89 4.52 25.39
CA ILE A 94 -15.20 4.88 26.77
C ILE A 94 -16.56 4.32 27.21
N GLU A 95 -17.58 4.44 26.36
CA GLU A 95 -18.92 3.90 26.62
C GLU A 95 -18.90 2.37 26.79
N GLU A 96 -18.17 1.66 25.93
CA GLU A 96 -18.00 0.21 26.02
C GLU A 96 -17.33 -0.21 27.34
N GLU A 97 -16.28 0.48 27.79
CA GLU A 97 -15.63 0.17 29.07
C GLU A 97 -16.54 0.48 30.27
N ALA A 98 -17.28 1.60 30.24
CA ALA A 98 -18.21 1.95 31.32
C ALA A 98 -19.35 0.92 31.48
N LEU A 99 -19.81 0.33 30.38
CA LEU A 99 -20.84 -0.71 30.40
C LEU A 99 -20.34 -2.05 30.95
N LYS A 100 -19.03 -2.33 30.89
CA LYS A 100 -18.45 -3.56 31.48
C LYS A 100 -18.47 -3.55 33.01
N GLU A 101 -18.29 -2.39 33.65
CA GLU A 101 -18.36 -2.27 35.11
C GLU A 101 -19.78 -2.52 35.65
N THR A 102 -20.81 -2.25 34.85
CA THR A 102 -22.21 -2.37 35.29
C THR A 102 -22.73 -3.82 35.25
N HIS A 103 -22.06 -4.72 34.51
CA HIS A 103 -22.44 -6.13 34.41
C HIS A 103 -21.21 -7.06 34.43
N PRO A 104 -20.78 -7.56 35.62
CA PRO A 104 -19.53 -8.31 35.80
C PRO A 104 -19.53 -9.75 35.20
N GLY A 105 -20.38 -10.03 34.21
CA GLY A 105 -20.51 -11.37 33.60
C GLY A 105 -20.84 -11.40 32.10
N SER A 106 -20.86 -10.26 31.40
CA SER A 106 -21.13 -10.24 29.96
C SER A 106 -19.83 -10.42 29.16
N SER A 107 -19.39 -11.67 29.00
CA SER A 107 -18.42 -12.08 27.99
C SER A 107 -18.99 -11.80 26.59
N ARG A 108 -18.81 -10.60 26.06
CA ARG A 108 -19.14 -10.31 24.66
C ARG A 108 -17.90 -9.87 23.90
N HIS A 109 -17.76 -10.52 22.76
CA HIS A 109 -16.68 -10.48 21.80
C HIS A 109 -16.21 -9.05 21.53
N CYS A 110 -14.95 -8.77 21.82
CA CYS A 110 -14.28 -7.55 21.38
C CYS A 110 -14.13 -7.61 19.86
N SER A 111 -15.11 -7.09 19.11
CA SER A 111 -14.99 -6.88 17.68
C SER A 111 -14.30 -5.56 17.39
N CYS A 112 -13.10 -5.38 17.94
CA CYS A 112 -12.12 -4.45 17.39
C CYS A 112 -11.58 -5.01 16.06
N ALA A 113 -12.45 -5.08 15.05
CA ALA A 113 -12.05 -5.38 13.68
C ALA A 113 -12.29 -4.12 12.86
N ASN A 114 -11.24 -3.30 12.72
CA ASN A 114 -11.09 -2.33 11.65
C ASN A 114 -12.33 -1.47 11.31
N CYS A 115 -12.75 -0.57 12.20
CA CYS A 115 -13.60 0.55 11.78
C CYS A 115 -12.76 1.57 10.98
N PHE A 116 -12.32 1.15 9.80
CA PHE A 116 -12.11 1.98 8.62
C PHE A 116 -13.44 1.90 7.88
N LEU A 117 -14.44 2.69 8.30
CA LEU A 117 -15.65 2.85 7.51
C LEU A 117 -15.28 3.76 6.33
N PRO A 118 -15.37 3.29 5.07
CA PRO A 118 -15.32 4.21 3.93
C PRO A 118 -16.57 5.10 4.03
N ALA A 119 -16.36 6.41 4.03
CA ALA A 119 -17.43 7.36 3.81
C ALA A 119 -17.87 7.22 2.34
N GLU A 120 -19.12 6.81 2.12
CA GLU A 120 -19.88 7.18 0.91
C GLU A 120 -20.27 8.66 0.97
#